data_AF-A0A931TRX9-F1
#
_entry.id   AF-A0A931TRX9-F1
#
_cell.length_a   1.000
_cell.length_b   1.000
_cell.length_c   1.000
_cell.angle_alpha   90.00
_cell.angle_beta   90.00
_cell.angle_gamma   90.00
#
_symmetry.space_group_name_H-M   'P 1'
#
loop_
_entity.id
_entity.type
_entity.pdbx_description
1 polymer ?
#
loop_
_entity_poly.entity_id
_entity_poly.type
_entity_poly.pdbx_seq_one_letter_code
_entity_poly.pdbx_strand_id
1 'polypeptide(L)' 'MKQFELAGSKSSNVKKYQFWRHDNKPIELWSNKVIFEKINYIHRNPVEAGLVFKAEDYVYSSAIDYSGEKGRLNGVVVCK' A
#
# COMPACT_ATOMS: atom_id res chain seq x y z
N MET A 1 -13.04 -1.80 19.35
CA MET A 1 -14.34 -2.18 18.74
C MET A 1 -15.29 -1.01 18.53
N LYS A 2 -15.49 -0.10 19.49
CA LYS A 2 -16.40 1.07 19.37
C LYS A 2 -16.25 1.89 18.07
N GLN A 3 -15.01 2.12 17.61
CA GLN A 3 -14.76 2.87 16.36
C GLN A 3 -15.28 2.13 15.11
N PHE A 4 -15.14 0.80 15.05
CA PHE A 4 -15.64 0.01 13.92
C PHE A 4 -17.17 -0.12 13.93
N GLU A 5 -17.80 -0.08 15.11
CA GLU A 5 -19.27 0.00 15.23
C GLU A 5 -19.78 1.35 14.75
N LEU A 6 -19.14 2.44 15.18
CA LEU A 6 -19.47 3.80 14.73
C LEU A 6 -19.30 3.99 13.22
N ALA A 7 -18.31 3.33 12.62
CA ALA A 7 -18.16 3.32 11.17
C ALA A 7 -19.27 2.50 10.50
N GLY A 8 -19.60 1.32 11.04
CA GLY A 8 -20.66 0.46 10.53
C GLY A 8 -22.05 1.09 10.60
N SER A 9 -22.37 1.82 11.68
CA SER A 9 -23.66 2.49 11.86
C SER A 9 -23.90 3.62 10.85
N LYS A 10 -22.85 4.12 10.19
CA LYS A 10 -22.94 5.15 9.15
C LYS A 10 -23.21 4.58 7.75
N SER A 11 -23.26 3.25 7.60
CA SER A 11 -23.32 2.58 6.31
C SER A 11 -24.49 1.62 6.23
N SER A 12 -25.41 1.84 5.29
CA SER A 12 -26.64 1.05 5.16
C SER A 12 -26.41 -0.41 4.77
N ASN A 13 -25.27 -0.71 4.13
CA ASN A 13 -24.87 -2.05 3.70
C ASN A 13 -23.95 -2.79 4.68
N VAL A 14 -23.68 -2.23 5.88
CA VAL A 14 -22.83 -2.88 6.89
C VAL A 14 -23.69 -3.29 8.09
N LYS A 15 -23.56 -4.55 8.54
CA LYS A 15 -24.41 -5.07 9.62
C LYS A 15 -24.01 -4.61 11.02
N LYS A 16 -22.71 -4.62 11.35
CA LYS A 16 -22.26 -4.38 12.75
C LYS A 16 -20.91 -3.66 12.86
N TYR A 17 -19.90 -4.11 12.13
CA TYR A 17 -18.56 -3.51 12.16
C TYR A 17 -18.11 -3.19 10.74
N GLN A 18 -17.67 -1.96 10.50
CA GLN A 18 -17.00 -1.58 9.26
C GLN A 18 -15.51 -1.46 9.51
N PHE A 19 -14.74 -2.36 8.90
CA PHE A 19 -13.29 -2.32 8.91
C PHE A 19 -12.75 -1.61 7.66
N TRP A 20 -13.25 -1.98 6.48
CA TRP A 20 -12.85 -1.38 5.20
C TRP A 20 -13.59 -0.07 4.92
N ARG A 21 -12.90 0.88 4.31
CA ARG A 21 -13.56 2.04 3.68
C ARG A 21 -14.12 1.63 2.33
N HIS A 22 -15.23 2.24 1.91
CA HIS A 22 -15.88 1.92 0.63
C HIS A 22 -15.16 2.54 -0.59
N ASP A 23 -14.39 3.60 -0.38
CA ASP A 23 -13.60 4.24 -1.44
C ASP A 23 -12.24 3.57 -1.60
N ASN A 24 -11.90 3.20 -2.84
CA ASN A 24 -10.65 2.55 -3.24
C ASN A 24 -9.74 3.44 -4.10
N LYS A 25 -10.16 4.66 -4.48
CA LYS A 25 -9.38 5.65 -5.24
C LYS A 25 -8.51 5.06 -6.38
N PRO A 26 -9.11 4.50 -7.44
CA PRO A 26 -8.33 3.99 -8.56
C PRO A 26 -7.64 5.15 -9.29
N ILE A 27 -6.40 4.92 -9.71
CA ILE A 27 -5.63 5.87 -10.52
C ILE A 27 -5.16 5.12 -11.77
N GLU A 28 -5.48 5.67 -12.94
CA GLU A 28 -5.04 5.12 -14.22
C GLU A 28 -3.53 5.35 -14.44
N LEU A 29 -2.85 4.32 -14.93
CA LEU A 29 -1.43 4.34 -15.25
C LEU A 29 -1.26 4.33 -16.77
N TRP A 30 -1.00 5.50 -17.36
CA TRP A 30 -1.00 5.71 -18.81
C TRP A 30 0.40 5.86 -19.42
N SER A 31 1.45 5.95 -18.60
CA SER A 31 2.84 6.02 -19.08
C SER A 31 3.82 5.45 -18.07
N ASN A 32 5.00 5.05 -18.55
CA ASN A 32 6.10 4.61 -17.69
C ASN A 32 6.43 5.66 -16.62
N LYS A 33 6.42 6.96 -16.98
CA LYS A 33 6.63 8.05 -16.02
C LYS A 33 5.63 7.99 -14.85
N VAL A 34 4.34 7.82 -15.14
CA VAL A 34 3.30 7.75 -14.11
C VAL A 34 3.39 6.45 -13.31
N ILE A 35 3.72 5.35 -13.96
CA ILE A 35 3.96 4.06 -13.27
C ILE A 35 5.08 4.22 -12.25
N PHE A 36 6.24 4.75 -12.64
CA PHE A 36 7.37 4.96 -11.73
C PHE A 36 7.05 5.95 -10.61
N GLU A 37 6.30 7.01 -10.90
CA GLU A 37 5.82 7.93 -9.86
C GLU A 37 5.01 7.18 -8.78
N LYS A 38 4.08 6.29 -9.19
CA LYS A 38 3.25 5.55 -8.24
C LYS A 38 4.02 4.46 -7.50
N ILE A 39 4.96 3.78 -8.16
CA ILE A 39 5.88 2.84 -7.50
C ILE A 39 6.66 3.57 -6.40
N ASN A 40 7.28 4.69 -6.72
CA ASN A 40 8.04 5.50 -5.76
C ASN A 40 7.17 5.98 -4.60
N TYR A 41 5.95 6.43 -4.88
CA TYR A 41 5.00 6.82 -3.84
C TYR A 41 4.69 5.65 -2.89
N ILE A 42 4.36 4.47 -3.43
CA ILE A 42 4.03 3.28 -2.63
C ILE A 42 5.23 2.85 -1.77
N HIS A 43 6.44 2.83 -2.34
CA HIS A 43 7.66 2.46 -1.60
C HIS A 43 8.03 3.47 -0.51
N ARG A 44 7.73 4.76 -0.71
CA ARG A 44 7.99 5.80 0.30
C ARG A 44 6.95 5.87 1.40
N ASN A 45 5.72 5.39 1.20
CA ASN A 45 4.65 5.47 2.20
C ASN A 45 5.07 4.98 3.61
N PRO A 46 5.79 3.86 3.78
CA PRO A 46 6.28 3.43 5.10
C PRO A 46 7.24 4.41 5.76
N VAL A 47 8.06 5.11 4.97
CA VAL A 47 9.01 6.14 5.44
C VAL A 47 8.25 7.41 5.86
N GLU A 48 7.35 7.89 5.01
CA GLU A 48 6.52 9.07 5.33
C GLU A 48 5.59 8.83 6.54
N ALA A 49 5.17 7.57 6.74
CA ALA A 49 4.40 7.16 7.92
C ALA A 49 5.27 6.98 9.18
N GLY A 50 6.60 7.09 9.08
CA GLY A 50 7.54 6.93 10.20
C GLY A 50 7.71 5.49 10.69
N LEU A 51 7.32 4.49 9.89
CA LEU A 51 7.44 3.08 10.26
C LEU A 51 8.87 2.55 10.10
N VAL A 52 9.61 3.09 9.14
CA VAL A 52 10.99 2.70 8.79
C VAL A 52 11.79 3.91 8.33
N PHE A 53 13.12 3.85 8.43
CA PHE A 53 14.00 4.93 7.95
C PHE A 53 14.28 4.84 6.45
N LYS A 54 14.30 3.63 5.89
CA LYS A 54 14.49 3.37 4.46
C LYS A 54 13.32 2.57 3.90
N ALA A 55 13.02 2.74 2.62
CA ALA A 55 11.86 2.11 1.99
C ALA A 55 12.00 0.58 1.95
N GLU A 56 13.20 0.09 1.64
CA GLU A 56 13.57 -1.32 1.57
C GLU A 56 13.49 -2.06 2.91
N ASP A 57 13.56 -1.34 4.04
CA ASP A 57 13.44 -1.94 5.37
C ASP A 57 12.00 -2.40 5.68
N TYR A 58 11.01 -1.95 4.91
CA TYR A 58 9.62 -2.36 5.11
C TYR A 58 9.36 -3.74 4.50
N VAL A 59 9.44 -4.77 5.35
CA VAL A 59 9.35 -6.21 4.99
C VAL A 59 8.09 -6.61 4.19
N TYR A 60 7.01 -5.83 4.30
CA TYR A 60 5.75 -6.06 3.58
C TYR A 60 5.60 -5.21 2.31
N SER A 61 6.72 -4.74 1.75
CA SER A 61 6.80 -4.01 0.47
C SER A 61 7.80 -4.69 -0.45
N SER A 62 7.63 -4.50 -1.77
CA SER A 62 8.59 -4.93 -2.79
C SER A 62 9.77 -3.96 -2.96
N ALA A 63 9.87 -2.91 -2.13
CA ALA A 63 10.93 -1.91 -2.22
C ALA A 63 12.35 -2.52 -2.21
N ILE A 64 12.54 -3.59 -1.43
CA ILE A 64 13.79 -4.36 -1.37
C ILE A 64 14.12 -5.07 -2.69
N ASP A 65 13.12 -5.59 -3.41
CA ASP A 65 13.37 -6.19 -4.73
C ASP A 65 13.80 -5.12 -5.75
N TYR A 66 13.27 -3.89 -5.61
CA TYR A 66 13.64 -2.76 -6.47
C TYR A 66 15.02 -2.17 -6.13
N SER A 67 15.49 -2.31 -4.88
CA SER A 67 16.86 -1.95 -4.49
C SER A 67 17.92 -2.93 -5.01
N GLY A 68 17.49 -4.08 -5.55
CA GLY A 68 18.38 -5.13 -6.07
C GLY A 68 18.73 -6.20 -5.04
N GLU A 69 18.11 -6.15 -3.86
CA GLU A 69 18.21 -7.17 -2.84
C GLU A 69 17.06 -8.18 -2.95
N LYS A 70 17.18 -9.30 -2.23
CA LYS A 70 16.16 -10.35 -2.25
C LYS A 70 15.06 -10.05 -1.24
N GLY A 71 13.85 -9.79 -1.73
CA GLY A 71 12.67 -9.65 -0.89
C GLY A 71 12.17 -10.95 -0.28
N ARG A 72 11.07 -10.83 0.46
CA ARG A 72 10.46 -11.94 1.19
C ARG A 72 9.93 -13.05 0.27
N LEU A 73 9.53 -12.69 -0.95
CA LEU A 73 8.95 -13.63 -1.91
C LEU A 73 10.04 -14.16 -2.85
N ASN A 74 9.96 -15.45 -3.17
CA ASN A 74 10.83 -16.06 -4.17
C ASN A 74 10.26 -15.86 -5.58
N GLY A 75 11.14 -15.79 -6.59
CA GLY A 75 10.74 -15.72 -8.00
C GLY A 75 10.25 -14.36 -8.48
N VAL A 76 10.47 -13.30 -7.70
CA VAL A 76 10.16 -11.93 -8.11
C VAL A 76 11.20 -11.46 -9.13
N VAL A 77 10.73 -10.92 -10.26
CA VAL A 77 11.57 -10.29 -11.28
C VAL A 77 11.12 -8.83 -11.42
N VAL A 78 12.06 -7.91 -11.21
CA VAL A 78 11.81 -6.47 -11.38
C VAL A 78 12.31 -6.05 -12.76
N CYS A 79 11.39 -5.62 -13.61
CA CYS A 79 11.71 -5.01 -14.90
C CYS A 79 11.92 -3.50 -14.69
N LYS A 80 13.08 -3.00 -15.11
CA LYS A 80 13.44 -1.57 -15.07
C LYS A 80 13.28 -0.93 -16.43
#